data_AF-A0A5C5XEU4-F1
#
_entry.id   AF-A0A5C5XEU4-F1
#
_cell.length_a   1.000
_cell.length_b   1.000
_cell.length_c   1.000
_cell.angle_alpha   90.00
_cell.angle_beta   90.00
_cell.angle_gamma   90.00
#
_symmetry.space_group_name_H-M   'P 1'
#
loop_
_entity.id
_entity.type
_entity.pdbx_description
1 polymer ?
#
loop_
_entity_poly.entity_id
_entity_poly.type
_entity_poly.pdbx_seq_one_letter_code
_entity_poly.pdbx_strand_id
1 'polypeptide(L)'
;MRLLIGVILLVIMDQASKVWARYALLDSPPRFYLVDTIRLVYAENTGAFLSIGAEAPIALRFAMMVGLNTILLVGICIYLYRARSISTWEQASFALVLAGGLGNLLDRVFRQGVVIDFLNIGIGSMRTGIFNLADVMITLGILMLGWAWCRVESEEKLDSTHVDKNEKSATSKLIPGLIIAMTIPLTASQCCAIETVVYKTRRTNGQVVLNGQIIEYNHKELVFRVQFPDTVKTLSANDIVAYAPERNQAHQEAIRSLNELRYAEAFSQFESAQSQEKRAWLQREILAGQIEVLINQQNWLRATQKYLTLLNSDPLSRHQELIPLHWNDEELTSEEKVWAVSVLQSDKSIERLIGASWLVDSPEYGARAESVLREMMTNPVPLIRYLTKTQLWRRELITDDITDGDLERWERQLLDLKEEYRCGPMFVLGMGYERIVQKELAAAHYLWLTMMDVTNVPLARLATLRAADLLEEVGQISQAVQLRAETEARFTRQDK
;
A
#
# COMPACT_ATOMS: atom_id res chain seq x y z
N MET A 1 -6.94 -14.76 43.74
CA MET A 1 -8.18 -14.42 42.99
C MET A 1 -8.04 -13.13 42.19
N ARG A 2 -7.67 -11.98 42.78
CA ARG A 2 -7.51 -10.70 42.05
C ARG A 2 -6.53 -10.76 40.86
N LEU A 3 -5.36 -11.37 41.06
CA LEU A 3 -4.34 -11.56 40.01
C LEU A 3 -4.88 -12.34 38.81
N LEU A 4 -5.56 -13.46 39.07
CA LEU A 4 -6.14 -14.33 38.04
C LEU A 4 -7.18 -13.58 37.19
N ILE A 5 -8.05 -12.80 37.84
CA ILE A 5 -9.04 -11.95 37.14
C ILE A 5 -8.32 -10.94 36.25
N GLY A 6 -7.26 -10.29 36.75
CA GLY A 6 -6.44 -9.38 35.97
C GLY A 6 -5.82 -10.02 34.72
N VAL A 7 -5.23 -11.21 34.87
CA VAL A 7 -4.65 -11.97 33.75
C VAL A 7 -5.73 -12.32 32.72
N ILE A 8 -6.89 -12.82 33.16
CA ILE A 8 -8.00 -13.17 32.25
C ILE A 8 -8.48 -11.95 31.46
N LEU A 9 -8.68 -10.80 32.12
CA LEU A 9 -9.10 -9.58 31.46
C LEU A 9 -8.08 -9.10 30.41
N LEU A 10 -6.80 -9.13 30.75
CA LEU A 10 -5.72 -8.77 29.83
C LEU A 10 -5.65 -9.70 28.61
N VAL A 11 -5.81 -11.02 28.80
CA VAL A 11 -5.89 -11.99 27.70
C VAL A 11 -7.11 -11.71 26.81
N ILE A 12 -8.28 -11.41 27.40
CA ILE A 12 -9.48 -11.05 26.62
C ILE A 12 -9.23 -9.78 25.80
N MET A 13 -8.58 -8.76 26.38
CA MET A 13 -8.25 -7.53 25.66
C MET A 13 -7.29 -7.78 24.50
N ASP A 14 -6.24 -8.59 24.69
CA ASP A 14 -5.32 -8.98 23.61
C ASP A 14 -6.07 -9.70 22.48
N GLN A 15 -6.86 -10.73 22.82
CA GLN A 15 -7.61 -11.50 21.84
C GLN A 15 -8.65 -10.66 21.10
N ALA A 16 -9.36 -9.77 21.79
CA ALA A 16 -10.29 -8.83 21.17
C ALA A 16 -9.57 -7.88 20.20
N SER A 17 -8.39 -7.36 20.57
CA SER A 17 -7.59 -6.49 19.70
C SER A 17 -7.15 -7.20 18.41
N LYS A 18 -6.79 -8.47 18.50
CA LYS A 18 -6.39 -9.30 17.35
C LYS A 18 -7.57 -9.70 16.46
N VAL A 19 -8.73 -9.99 17.06
CA VAL A 19 -9.97 -10.21 16.30
C VAL A 19 -10.36 -8.95 15.54
N TRP A 20 -10.31 -7.79 16.19
CA TRP A 20 -10.55 -6.51 15.53
C TRP A 20 -9.57 -6.29 14.37
N ALA A 21 -8.27 -6.49 14.60
CA ALA A 21 -7.25 -6.32 13.57
C ALA A 21 -7.52 -7.21 12.35
N ARG A 22 -7.94 -8.46 12.57
CA ARG A 22 -8.33 -9.36 11.48
C ARG A 22 -9.50 -8.83 10.66
N TYR A 23 -10.58 -8.38 11.31
CA TYR A 23 -11.74 -7.87 10.58
C TYR A 23 -11.48 -6.53 9.89
N ALA A 24 -10.67 -5.66 10.50
CA ALA A 24 -10.45 -4.30 10.00
C ALA A 24 -9.29 -4.17 9.01
N LEU A 25 -8.33 -5.10 9.01
CA LEU A 25 -7.04 -4.92 8.31
C LEU A 25 -6.64 -6.07 7.36
N LEU A 26 -7.20 -7.29 7.46
CA LEU A 26 -6.73 -8.48 6.72
C LEU A 26 -6.69 -8.32 5.18
N ASP A 27 -7.61 -7.55 4.60
CA ASP A 27 -7.70 -7.29 3.16
C ASP A 27 -7.71 -5.78 2.86
N SER A 28 -7.22 -4.97 3.79
CA SER A 28 -7.13 -3.52 3.61
C SER A 28 -5.68 -3.08 3.38
N PRO A 29 -5.45 -2.00 2.63
CA PRO A 29 -4.14 -1.37 2.57
C PRO A 29 -3.74 -0.83 3.97
N PRO A 30 -2.43 -0.67 4.24
CA PRO A 30 -1.92 -0.03 5.43
C PRO A 30 -2.60 1.30 5.74
N ARG A 31 -2.93 1.53 7.02
CA ARG A 31 -3.47 2.82 7.48
C ARG A 31 -2.40 3.59 8.24
N PHE A 32 -2.19 4.84 7.85
CA PHE A 32 -1.15 5.72 8.41
C PHE A 32 -1.80 6.85 9.22
N TYR A 33 -1.27 7.09 10.42
CA TYR A 33 -1.76 8.15 11.31
C TYR A 33 -0.60 8.96 11.88
N LEU A 34 -0.90 10.20 12.31
CA LEU A 34 0.05 11.09 12.98
C LEU A 34 1.34 11.31 12.19
N VAL A 35 1.23 11.73 10.93
CA VAL A 35 2.39 11.95 10.05
C VAL A 35 3.27 10.71 10.00
N ASP A 36 2.65 9.58 9.70
CA ASP A 36 3.31 8.26 9.63
C ASP A 36 3.87 7.74 10.97
N THR A 37 3.55 8.37 12.11
CA THR A 37 4.05 7.89 13.41
C THR A 37 3.44 6.55 13.81
N ILE A 38 2.18 6.32 13.45
CA ILE A 38 1.46 5.08 13.74
C ILE A 38 1.01 4.45 12.42
N ARG A 39 1.38 3.18 12.21
CA ARG A 39 0.91 2.37 11.08
C ARG A 39 0.10 1.19 11.59
N LEU A 40 -1.08 0.98 11.02
CA LEU A 40 -1.89 -0.21 11.22
C LEU A 40 -1.80 -1.10 9.98
N VAL A 41 -1.24 -2.31 10.16
CA VAL A 41 -0.99 -3.26 9.08
C VAL A 41 -1.20 -4.68 9.59
N TYR A 42 -2.13 -5.44 9.00
CA TYR A 42 -2.30 -6.84 9.38
C TYR A 42 -1.08 -7.67 8.98
N ALA A 43 -0.49 -8.38 9.94
CA ALA A 43 0.63 -9.28 9.70
C ALA A 43 0.42 -10.60 10.45
N GLU A 44 0.63 -11.72 9.76
CA GLU A 44 0.73 -13.04 10.40
C GLU A 44 2.20 -13.35 10.72
N ASN A 45 2.57 -13.18 11.97
CA ASN A 45 3.93 -13.43 12.43
C ASN A 45 4.12 -14.91 12.77
N THR A 46 5.04 -15.55 12.04
CA THR A 46 5.42 -16.95 12.27
C THR A 46 6.59 -17.09 13.26
N GLY A 47 7.34 -16.02 13.52
CA GLY A 47 8.49 -15.99 14.41
C GLY A 47 8.18 -15.51 15.83
N ALA A 48 9.22 -15.11 16.56
CA ALA A 48 9.14 -14.40 17.84
C ALA A 48 8.90 -12.89 17.60
N PHE A 49 9.07 -12.09 18.66
CA PHE A 49 9.05 -10.61 18.56
C PHE A 49 9.96 -10.14 17.41
N LEU A 50 9.45 -9.23 16.56
CA LEU A 50 10.11 -8.74 15.34
C LEU A 50 10.42 -9.83 14.29
N SER A 51 9.63 -10.91 14.24
CA SER A 51 9.76 -12.03 13.28
C SER A 51 11.05 -12.84 13.40
N ILE A 52 11.77 -12.75 14.53
CA ILE A 52 12.99 -13.53 14.75
C ILE A 52 12.66 -15.04 14.70
N GLY A 53 13.38 -15.80 13.87
CA GLY A 53 13.20 -17.25 13.72
C GLY A 53 11.98 -17.67 12.86
N ALA A 54 11.35 -16.75 12.13
CA ALA A 54 10.23 -17.04 11.22
C ALA A 54 10.57 -18.10 10.15
N GLU A 55 11.84 -18.11 9.68
CA GLU A 55 12.36 -19.01 8.65
C GLU A 55 12.93 -20.32 9.19
N ALA A 56 12.91 -20.53 10.52
CA ALA A 56 13.38 -21.77 11.12
C ALA A 56 12.54 -22.98 10.65
N PRO A 57 13.14 -24.20 10.61
CA PRO A 57 12.38 -25.41 10.36
C PRO A 57 11.16 -25.51 11.28
N ILE A 58 10.02 -25.99 10.75
CA ILE A 58 8.72 -26.01 11.45
C ILE A 58 8.84 -26.62 12.85
N ALA A 59 9.61 -27.71 12.99
CA ALA A 59 9.84 -28.37 14.28
C ALA A 59 10.58 -27.47 15.28
N LEU A 60 11.63 -26.76 14.83
CA LEU A 60 12.39 -25.83 15.67
C LEU A 60 11.54 -24.61 16.05
N ARG A 61 10.77 -24.06 15.10
CA ARG A 61 9.85 -22.95 15.32
C ARG A 61 8.77 -23.32 16.34
N PHE A 62 8.19 -24.50 16.23
CA PHE A 62 7.19 -24.98 17.19
C PHE A 62 7.82 -25.20 18.58
N ALA A 63 8.99 -25.83 18.66
CA ALA A 63 9.69 -26.06 19.92
C ALA A 63 10.04 -24.74 20.64
N MET A 64 10.52 -23.73 19.91
CA MET A 64 10.86 -22.43 20.47
C MET A 64 9.61 -21.59 20.82
N MET A 65 8.66 -21.48 19.89
CA MET A 65 7.55 -20.51 20.06
C MET A 65 6.41 -21.04 20.93
N VAL A 66 6.18 -22.36 20.91
CA VAL A 66 5.14 -23.02 21.72
C VAL A 66 5.77 -23.70 22.92
N GLY A 67 6.80 -24.51 22.72
CA GLY A 67 7.44 -25.28 23.79
C GLY A 67 8.08 -24.40 24.87
N LEU A 68 9.06 -23.58 24.51
CA LEU A 68 9.77 -22.72 25.46
C LEU A 68 8.83 -21.70 26.13
N ASN A 69 7.90 -21.10 25.38
CA ASN A 69 6.91 -20.18 25.93
C ASN A 69 6.02 -20.88 26.99
N THR A 70 5.56 -22.11 26.70
CA THR A 70 4.77 -22.90 27.67
C THR A 70 5.58 -23.20 28.94
N ILE A 71 6.84 -23.60 28.79
CA ILE A 71 7.74 -23.87 29.94
C ILE A 71 7.91 -22.62 30.80
N LEU A 72 8.13 -21.45 30.19
CA LEU A 72 8.28 -20.18 30.89
C LEU A 72 7.01 -19.81 31.67
N LEU A 73 5.84 -19.89 31.02
CA LEU A 73 4.55 -19.58 31.65
C LEU A 73 4.25 -20.50 32.85
N VAL A 74 4.50 -21.81 32.69
CA VAL A 74 4.34 -22.79 33.77
C VAL A 74 5.31 -22.47 34.92
N GLY A 75 6.57 -22.13 34.61
CA GLY A 75 7.56 -21.73 35.59
C GLY A 75 7.13 -20.51 36.42
N ILE A 76 6.57 -19.48 35.77
CA ILE A 76 6.04 -18.29 36.45
C ILE A 76 4.86 -18.68 37.36
N CYS A 77 3.92 -19.50 36.89
CA CYS A 77 2.80 -19.97 37.71
C CYS A 77 3.28 -20.74 38.95
N ILE A 78 4.27 -21.61 38.80
CA ILE A 78 4.87 -22.36 39.92
C ILE A 78 5.55 -21.41 40.92
N TYR A 79 6.29 -20.41 40.42
CA TYR A 79 6.93 -19.41 41.27
C TYR A 79 5.89 -18.61 42.08
N LEU A 80 4.85 -18.09 41.43
CA LEU A 80 3.77 -17.35 42.09
C LEU A 80 3.01 -18.19 43.11
N TYR A 81 2.87 -19.50 42.86
CA TYR A 81 2.23 -20.42 43.81
C TYR A 81 3.09 -20.68 45.05
N ARG A 82 4.42 -20.71 44.90
CA ARG A 82 5.36 -21.00 46.00
C ARG A 82 5.78 -19.76 46.78
N ALA A 83 5.73 -18.58 46.17
CA ALA A 83 6.16 -17.35 46.81
C ALA A 83 5.24 -16.98 47.99
N ARG A 84 5.84 -16.80 49.18
CA ARG A 84 5.09 -16.46 50.41
C ARG A 84 4.78 -14.97 50.52
N SER A 85 5.62 -14.10 49.96
CA SER A 85 5.42 -12.66 49.90
C SER A 85 6.04 -12.10 48.62
N ILE A 86 5.22 -11.50 47.77
CA ILE A 86 5.63 -10.78 46.55
C ILE A 86 5.01 -9.40 46.56
N SER A 87 5.78 -8.41 46.17
CA SER A 87 5.33 -7.02 46.12
C SER A 87 4.19 -6.85 45.11
N THR A 88 3.37 -5.79 45.27
CA THR A 88 2.31 -5.46 44.31
C THR A 88 2.88 -5.22 42.90
N TRP A 89 4.09 -4.66 42.82
CA TRP A 89 4.80 -4.44 41.55
C TRP A 89 5.20 -5.76 40.89
N GLU A 90 5.79 -6.70 41.63
CA GLU A 90 6.09 -8.04 41.10
C GLU A 90 4.84 -8.79 40.63
N GLN A 91 3.76 -8.73 41.42
CA GLN A 91 2.48 -9.32 41.04
C GLN A 91 1.95 -8.74 39.72
N ALA A 92 1.98 -7.42 39.57
CA ALA A 92 1.56 -6.76 38.33
C ALA A 92 2.47 -7.14 37.14
N SER A 93 3.79 -7.18 37.35
CA SER A 93 4.76 -7.58 36.34
C SER A 93 4.51 -9.00 35.83
N PHE A 94 4.36 -9.96 36.74
CA PHE A 94 4.06 -11.35 36.35
C PHE A 94 2.68 -11.47 35.70
N ALA A 95 1.69 -10.69 36.11
CA ALA A 95 0.37 -10.67 35.45
C ALA A 95 0.49 -10.27 33.97
N LEU A 96 1.26 -9.22 33.69
CA LEU A 96 1.49 -8.73 32.32
C LEU A 96 2.24 -9.76 31.47
N VAL A 97 3.32 -10.33 31.99
CA VAL A 97 4.10 -11.37 31.27
C VAL A 97 3.26 -12.63 31.02
N LEU A 98 2.49 -13.09 32.02
CA LEU A 98 1.60 -14.23 31.87
C LEU A 98 0.50 -13.97 30.84
N ALA A 99 -0.17 -12.81 30.91
CA ALA A 99 -1.25 -12.47 30.00
C ALA A 99 -0.76 -12.35 28.55
N GLY A 100 0.33 -11.61 28.31
CA GLY A 100 0.89 -11.46 26.97
C GLY A 100 1.44 -12.79 26.42
N GLY A 101 2.16 -13.56 27.24
CA GLY A 101 2.68 -14.87 26.82
C GLY A 101 1.56 -15.87 26.50
N LEU A 102 0.47 -15.87 27.29
CA LEU A 102 -0.72 -16.67 27.00
C LEU A 102 -1.43 -16.21 25.72
N GLY A 103 -1.62 -14.91 25.51
CA GLY A 103 -2.24 -14.37 24.29
C GLY A 103 -1.51 -14.80 23.02
N ASN A 104 -0.18 -14.71 23.01
CA ASN A 104 0.66 -15.18 21.90
C ASN A 104 0.71 -16.72 21.78
N LEU A 105 0.56 -17.46 22.89
CA LEU A 105 0.47 -18.92 22.85
C LEU A 105 -0.86 -19.39 22.26
N LEU A 106 -1.97 -18.77 22.65
CA LEU A 106 -3.31 -19.07 22.15
C LEU A 106 -3.38 -18.90 20.64
N ASP A 107 -2.88 -17.79 20.11
CA ASP A 107 -2.82 -17.59 18.66
C ASP A 107 -2.05 -18.72 17.97
N ARG A 108 -0.86 -19.08 18.46
CA ARG A 108 -0.04 -20.13 17.83
C ARG A 108 -0.72 -21.49 17.85
N VAL A 109 -1.43 -21.83 18.93
CA VAL A 109 -2.16 -23.09 19.04
C VAL A 109 -3.38 -23.12 18.10
N PHE A 110 -4.14 -22.03 18.03
CA PHE A 110 -5.42 -21.99 17.29
C PHE A 110 -5.32 -21.48 15.85
N ARG A 111 -4.20 -20.84 15.47
CA ARG A 111 -3.97 -20.23 14.15
C ARG A 111 -2.77 -20.83 13.44
N GLN A 112 -2.61 -22.15 13.49
CA GLN A 112 -1.58 -22.87 12.71
C GLN A 112 -0.14 -22.37 12.95
N GLY A 113 0.16 -21.92 14.17
CA GLY A 113 1.49 -21.47 14.55
C GLY A 113 1.82 -20.01 14.23
N VAL A 114 0.83 -19.17 13.88
CA VAL A 114 1.03 -17.71 13.70
C VAL A 114 0.45 -16.88 14.83
N VAL A 115 0.98 -15.67 15.00
CA VAL A 115 0.47 -14.60 15.88
C VAL A 115 0.00 -13.44 15.02
N ILE A 116 -1.12 -12.80 15.38
CA ILE A 116 -1.59 -11.61 14.68
C ILE A 116 -0.86 -10.38 15.24
N ASP A 117 -0.08 -9.74 14.39
CA ASP A 117 0.56 -8.45 14.66
C ASP A 117 -0.12 -7.37 13.81
N PHE A 118 -0.26 -6.16 14.36
CA PHE A 118 -1.03 -5.12 13.68
C PHE A 118 -0.61 -3.68 13.89
N LEU A 119 0.34 -3.42 14.81
CA LEU A 119 0.74 -2.07 15.18
C LEU A 119 2.23 -1.83 14.93
N ASN A 120 2.56 -0.70 14.32
CA ASN A 120 3.93 -0.26 14.11
C ASN A 120 4.07 1.22 14.47
N ILE A 121 5.07 1.57 15.27
CA ILE A 121 5.29 2.93 15.78
C ILE A 121 6.71 3.37 15.42
N GLY A 122 6.88 4.62 14.97
CA GLY A 122 8.21 5.16 14.69
C GLY A 122 8.21 6.56 14.12
N ILE A 123 9.39 7.17 13.97
CA ILE A 123 9.57 8.50 13.39
C ILE A 123 10.67 8.42 12.32
N GLY A 124 10.33 8.76 11.07
CA GLY A 124 11.26 8.64 9.94
C GLY A 124 11.73 7.20 9.75
N SER A 125 13.06 7.01 9.68
CA SER A 125 13.71 5.70 9.52
C SER A 125 13.78 4.89 10.82
N MET A 126 13.57 5.51 11.99
CA MET A 126 13.57 4.81 13.28
C MET A 126 12.17 4.30 13.61
N ARG A 127 11.93 3.00 13.44
CA ARG A 127 10.63 2.38 13.72
C ARG A 127 10.77 1.06 14.46
N THR A 128 9.73 0.69 15.20
CA THR A 128 9.56 -0.67 15.72
C THR A 128 9.31 -1.63 14.54
N GLY A 129 9.40 -2.95 14.76
CA GLY A 129 8.68 -3.89 13.89
C GLY A 129 7.17 -3.82 14.15
N ILE A 130 6.42 -4.69 13.48
CA ILE A 130 4.99 -4.83 13.77
C ILE A 130 4.84 -5.69 15.03
N PHE A 131 4.01 -5.24 15.96
CA PHE A 131 3.76 -5.91 17.23
C PHE A 131 2.26 -5.86 17.56
N ASN A 132 1.88 -6.51 18.66
CA ASN A 132 0.51 -6.54 19.17
C ASN A 132 0.43 -6.16 20.66
N LEU A 133 -0.76 -6.22 21.24
CA LEU A 133 -0.97 -5.86 22.63
C LEU A 133 -0.24 -6.82 23.60
N ALA A 134 -0.20 -8.12 23.32
CA ALA A 134 0.57 -9.09 24.09
C ALA A 134 2.07 -8.75 24.16
N ASP A 135 2.68 -8.27 23.08
CA ASP A 135 4.10 -7.85 23.09
C ASP A 135 4.34 -6.62 23.97
N VAL A 136 3.39 -5.68 23.97
CA VAL A 136 3.41 -4.52 24.90
C VAL A 136 3.32 -4.98 26.34
N MET A 137 2.42 -5.92 26.65
CA MET A 137 2.28 -6.49 28.00
C MET A 137 3.58 -7.18 28.45
N ILE A 138 4.18 -8.03 27.62
CA ILE A 138 5.44 -8.72 27.94
C ILE A 138 6.55 -7.70 28.20
N THR A 139 6.72 -6.73 27.30
CA THR A 139 7.78 -5.72 27.39
C THR A 139 7.64 -4.88 28.67
N LEU A 140 6.43 -4.38 28.92
CA LEU A 140 6.14 -3.58 30.12
C LEU A 140 6.32 -4.42 31.40
N GLY A 141 5.85 -5.66 31.41
CA GLY A 141 5.99 -6.57 32.55
C GLY A 141 7.44 -6.86 32.90
N ILE A 142 8.31 -7.08 31.91
CA ILE A 142 9.75 -7.29 32.12
C ILE A 142 10.40 -6.01 32.71
N LEU A 143 10.10 -4.84 32.15
CA LEU A 143 10.62 -3.56 32.66
C LEU A 143 10.18 -3.29 34.10
N MET A 144 8.90 -3.54 34.40
CA MET A 144 8.36 -3.39 35.76
C MET A 144 8.98 -4.39 36.73
N LEU A 145 9.26 -5.62 36.30
CA LEU A 145 9.93 -6.62 37.15
C LEU A 145 11.34 -6.19 37.50
N GLY A 146 12.11 -5.71 36.50
CA GLY A 146 13.45 -5.17 36.73
C GLY A 146 13.44 -3.98 37.69
N TRP A 147 12.48 -3.06 37.52
CA TRP A 147 12.33 -1.92 38.43
C TRP A 147 11.98 -2.34 39.87
N ALA A 148 11.07 -3.31 40.02
CA ALA A 148 10.69 -3.84 41.33
C ALA A 148 11.90 -4.43 42.08
N TRP A 149 12.74 -5.20 41.38
CA TRP A 149 13.93 -5.80 41.98
C TRP A 149 15.02 -4.78 42.33
N CYS A 150 15.25 -3.77 41.47
CA CYS A 150 16.16 -2.68 41.81
C CYS A 150 15.73 -1.93 43.09
N ARG A 151 14.43 -1.76 43.30
CA ARG A 151 13.90 -1.09 44.48
C ARG A 151 14.14 -1.90 45.75
N VAL A 152 13.88 -3.21 45.72
CA VAL A 152 14.12 -4.10 46.87
C VAL A 152 15.60 -4.09 47.27
N GLU A 153 16.51 -4.12 46.30
CA GLU A 153 17.96 -4.10 46.59
C GLU A 153 18.43 -2.74 47.14
N SER A 154 17.77 -1.63 46.76
CA SER A 154 18.04 -0.32 47.34
C SER A 154 17.55 -0.20 48.79
N GLU A 155 16.39 -0.76 49.11
CA GLU A 155 15.81 -0.77 50.47
C GLU A 155 16.63 -1.68 51.40
N GLU A 156 17.08 -2.86 50.94
CA GLU A 156 18.00 -3.72 51.71
C GLU A 156 19.37 -3.07 51.98
N LYS A 157 19.92 -2.31 51.01
CA LYS A 157 21.17 -1.57 51.20
C LYS A 157 21.03 -0.42 52.20
N LEU A 158 19.88 0.26 52.22
CA LEU A 158 19.55 1.31 53.18
C LEU A 158 19.28 0.79 54.60
N ASP A 159 18.79 -0.44 54.76
CA ASP A 159 18.60 -1.07 56.08
C ASP A 159 19.90 -1.71 56.62
N SER A 160 20.77 -2.20 55.72
CA SER A 160 22.06 -2.81 56.09
C SER A 160 23.13 -1.84 56.60
N THR A 161 22.90 -0.53 56.52
CA THR A 161 23.78 0.48 57.13
C THR A 161 23.59 0.62 58.64
N HIS A 162 22.63 -0.08 59.26
CA HIS A 162 22.36 0.02 60.70
C HIS A 162 22.38 -1.26 61.54
N VAL A 163 22.70 -2.45 61.03
CA VAL A 163 22.82 -3.65 61.88
C VAL A 163 24.00 -4.56 61.48
N ASP A 164 24.64 -5.07 62.53
CA ASP A 164 25.88 -5.84 62.57
C ASP A 164 25.90 -7.08 61.67
N LYS A 165 27.10 -7.38 61.17
CA LYS A 165 27.40 -8.50 60.27
C LYS A 165 27.40 -9.81 61.05
N ASN A 166 26.35 -10.61 60.94
CA ASN A 166 26.45 -12.08 60.97
C ASN A 166 25.14 -12.76 60.63
N GLU A 167 24.99 -13.20 59.37
CA GLU A 167 24.51 -14.53 58.96
C GLU A 167 24.36 -14.56 57.44
N LYS A 168 25.33 -15.19 56.75
CA LYS A 168 25.19 -15.48 55.32
C LYS A 168 24.37 -16.76 55.17
N SER A 169 23.07 -16.61 54.94
CA SER A 169 22.24 -17.70 54.43
C SER A 169 22.35 -17.78 52.91
N ALA A 170 22.87 -18.91 52.45
CA ALA A 170 23.18 -19.20 51.05
C ALA A 170 21.95 -19.72 50.29
N THR A 171 21.05 -18.85 49.84
CA THR A 171 19.95 -19.24 48.91
C THR A 171 19.51 -18.15 47.91
N SER A 172 20.36 -17.20 47.52
CA SER A 172 19.96 -16.10 46.59
C SER A 172 20.71 -16.02 45.25
N LYS A 173 21.58 -16.97 44.91
CA LYS A 173 22.51 -16.80 43.78
C LYS A 173 22.25 -17.58 42.49
N LEU A 174 21.09 -18.19 42.30
CA LEU A 174 20.86 -19.09 41.15
C LEU A 174 19.88 -18.62 40.07
N ILE A 175 19.36 -17.39 40.15
CA ILE A 175 18.40 -16.87 39.14
C ILE A 175 18.84 -15.56 38.42
N PRO A 176 19.80 -14.72 38.89
CA PRO A 176 20.17 -13.51 38.14
C PRO A 176 20.82 -13.80 36.78
N GLY A 177 21.31 -15.03 36.55
CA GLY A 177 22.02 -15.41 35.33
C GLY A 177 21.14 -15.65 34.10
N LEU A 178 19.82 -15.87 34.27
CA LEU A 178 18.96 -16.24 33.13
C LEU A 178 18.28 -15.03 32.46
N ILE A 179 18.21 -13.87 33.13
CA ILE A 179 17.48 -12.69 32.64
C ILE A 179 18.41 -11.68 31.92
N ILE A 180 19.72 -11.79 32.10
CA ILE A 180 20.70 -10.93 31.40
C ILE A 180 20.88 -11.33 29.91
N ALA A 181 20.31 -12.47 29.47
CA ALA A 181 20.39 -12.90 28.07
C ALA A 181 19.31 -12.30 27.14
N MET A 182 18.42 -11.43 27.64
CA MET A 182 17.39 -10.76 26.83
C MET A 182 17.55 -9.23 26.74
N THR A 183 18.70 -8.68 27.12
CA THR A 183 19.12 -7.38 26.58
C THR A 183 19.57 -7.61 25.15
N ILE A 184 18.62 -7.54 24.21
CA ILE A 184 18.94 -7.34 22.81
C ILE A 184 19.85 -6.11 22.77
N PRO A 185 21.09 -6.19 22.27
CA PRO A 185 21.83 -4.98 22.02
C PRO A 185 20.99 -4.18 21.02
N LEU A 186 20.57 -2.97 21.42
CA LEU A 186 20.33 -1.90 20.46
C LEU A 186 21.69 -1.58 19.81
N THR A 187 22.24 -2.51 19.05
CA THR A 187 23.22 -2.18 18.05
C THR A 187 22.45 -1.40 17.02
N ALA A 188 22.75 -0.10 16.95
CA ALA A 188 22.47 0.72 15.80
C ALA A 188 23.11 0.04 14.59
N SER A 189 22.37 -0.88 13.98
CA SER A 189 22.67 -1.39 12.66
C SER A 189 22.66 -0.20 11.73
N GLN A 190 23.72 -0.08 10.93
CA GLN A 190 23.93 0.97 9.95
C GLN A 190 22.61 1.35 9.28
N CYS A 191 22.32 2.64 9.31
CA CYS A 191 21.14 3.28 8.75
C CYS A 191 21.04 2.95 7.24
N CYS A 192 20.42 1.84 6.90
CA CYS A 192 19.89 1.57 5.59
C CYS A 192 18.40 1.86 5.65
N ALA A 193 17.87 2.46 4.59
CA ALA A 193 16.46 2.71 4.43
C ALA A 193 15.65 1.44 4.75
N ILE A 194 14.79 1.52 5.78
CA ILE A 194 13.90 0.41 6.15
C ILE A 194 12.58 0.66 5.43
N GLU A 195 12.47 0.09 4.24
CA GLU A 195 11.26 0.05 3.44
C GLU A 195 10.41 -1.15 3.85
N THR A 196 9.09 -1.00 3.72
CA THR A 196 8.14 -2.06 4.05
C THR A 196 7.45 -2.55 2.78
N VAL A 197 7.38 -3.86 2.58
CA VAL A 197 6.57 -4.50 1.53
C VAL A 197 5.62 -5.49 2.17
N VAL A 198 4.36 -5.42 1.77
CA VAL A 198 3.28 -6.29 2.21
C VAL A 198 2.82 -7.10 1.01
N TYR A 199 2.85 -8.42 1.12
CA TYR A 199 2.42 -9.31 0.03
C TYR A 199 1.56 -10.47 0.55
N LYS A 200 0.64 -10.97 -0.28
CA LYS A 200 -0.18 -12.15 0.03
C LYS A 200 0.66 -13.40 -0.17
N THR A 201 0.65 -14.30 0.80
CA THR A 201 1.26 -15.63 0.63
C THR A 201 0.22 -16.59 0.07
N ARG A 202 0.62 -17.49 -0.84
CA ARG A 202 -0.29 -18.52 -1.37
C ARG A 202 -0.60 -19.64 -0.35
N ARG A 203 0.13 -19.69 0.78
CA ARG A 203 0.03 -20.76 1.79
C ARG A 203 -0.92 -20.45 2.94
N THR A 204 -1.15 -19.17 3.24
CA THR A 204 -2.15 -18.72 4.22
C THR A 204 -2.92 -17.56 3.57
N ASN A 205 -4.20 -17.37 3.87
CA ASN A 205 -4.92 -16.16 3.42
C ASN A 205 -4.39 -14.87 4.08
N GLY A 206 -3.23 -14.92 4.75
CA GLY A 206 -2.62 -13.82 5.46
C GLY A 206 -1.68 -13.00 4.59
N GLN A 207 -1.40 -11.80 5.08
CA GLN A 207 -0.40 -10.91 4.53
C GLN A 207 0.93 -11.12 5.26
N VAL A 208 2.03 -11.15 4.51
CA VAL A 208 3.38 -11.19 5.04
C VAL A 208 4.00 -9.82 4.84
N VAL A 209 4.56 -9.27 5.91
CA VAL A 209 5.28 -8.01 5.89
C VAL A 209 6.78 -8.25 5.92
N LEU A 210 7.49 -7.68 4.95
CA LEU A 210 8.94 -7.66 4.88
C LEU A 210 9.45 -6.26 5.12
N ASN A 211 10.49 -6.14 5.94
CA ASN A 211 11.23 -4.91 6.18
C ASN A 211 12.65 -5.06 5.63
N GLY A 212 13.14 -4.05 4.92
CA GLY A 212 14.36 -4.18 4.12
C GLY A 212 14.43 -3.11 3.04
N GLN A 213 14.94 -3.47 1.87
CA GLN A 213 15.13 -2.55 0.76
C GLN A 213 14.55 -3.12 -0.53
N ILE A 214 13.71 -2.34 -1.22
CA ILE A 214 13.26 -2.60 -2.58
C ILE A 214 14.43 -2.29 -3.52
N ILE A 215 14.86 -3.31 -4.24
CA ILE A 215 15.90 -3.21 -5.25
C ILE A 215 15.29 -2.85 -6.60
N GLU A 216 14.21 -3.56 -6.96
CA GLU A 216 13.53 -3.43 -8.24
C GLU A 216 12.03 -3.67 -8.04
N TYR A 217 11.20 -2.95 -8.80
CA TYR A 217 9.77 -3.15 -8.86
C TYR A 217 9.22 -2.79 -10.23
N ASN A 218 8.74 -3.80 -10.96
CA ASN A 218 8.12 -3.67 -12.28
C ASN A 218 6.76 -4.39 -12.32
N HIS A 219 6.11 -4.44 -13.49
CA HIS A 219 4.78 -5.05 -13.65
C HIS A 219 4.74 -6.56 -13.34
N LYS A 220 5.89 -7.24 -13.38
CA LYS A 220 5.98 -8.69 -13.18
C LYS A 220 6.36 -9.06 -11.75
N GLU A 221 7.34 -8.36 -11.19
CA GLU A 221 7.98 -8.74 -9.93
C GLU A 221 8.52 -7.56 -9.13
N LEU A 222 8.65 -7.81 -7.82
CA LEU A 222 9.32 -6.95 -6.87
C LEU A 222 10.50 -7.72 -6.28
N VAL A 223 11.70 -7.17 -6.40
CA VAL A 223 12.94 -7.71 -5.80
C VAL A 223 13.24 -6.96 -4.51
N PHE A 224 13.27 -7.69 -3.40
CA PHE A 224 13.39 -7.13 -2.06
C PHE A 224 14.56 -7.78 -1.30
N ARG A 225 15.43 -6.97 -0.70
CA ARG A 225 16.49 -7.45 0.21
C ARG A 225 16.05 -7.29 1.65
N VAL A 226 15.88 -8.41 2.36
CA VAL A 226 15.65 -8.44 3.81
C VAL A 226 17.00 -8.27 4.50
N GLN A 227 17.10 -7.41 5.52
CA GLN A 227 18.38 -7.16 6.20
C GLN A 227 18.84 -8.32 7.10
N PHE A 228 17.90 -9.04 7.74
CA PHE A 228 18.21 -10.12 8.68
C PHE A 228 17.21 -11.28 8.59
N PRO A 229 17.63 -12.47 8.12
CA PRO A 229 18.92 -12.75 7.47
C PRO A 229 19.05 -11.98 6.14
N ASP A 230 20.28 -11.57 5.77
CA ASP A 230 20.54 -10.87 4.50
C ASP A 230 20.20 -11.79 3.32
N THR A 231 19.01 -11.59 2.77
CA THR A 231 18.42 -12.47 1.76
C THR A 231 17.68 -11.63 0.74
N VAL A 232 17.84 -11.98 -0.55
CA VAL A 232 17.09 -11.36 -1.63
C VAL A 232 15.90 -12.24 -1.98
N LYS A 233 14.70 -11.67 -1.93
CA LYS A 233 13.44 -12.31 -2.27
C LYS A 233 12.89 -11.68 -3.55
N THR A 234 12.44 -12.52 -4.48
CA THR A 234 11.68 -12.08 -5.65
C THR A 234 10.23 -12.45 -5.42
N LEU A 235 9.36 -11.44 -5.42
CA LEU A 235 7.92 -11.57 -5.20
C LEU A 235 7.19 -11.26 -6.51
N SER A 236 6.08 -11.94 -6.78
CA SER A 236 5.25 -11.55 -7.91
C SER A 236 4.59 -10.21 -7.63
N ALA A 237 4.57 -9.30 -8.61
CA ALA A 237 3.91 -8.01 -8.49
C ALA A 237 2.42 -8.16 -8.17
N ASN A 238 1.76 -9.20 -8.71
CA ASN A 238 0.35 -9.51 -8.42
C ASN A 238 0.08 -9.93 -6.97
N ASP A 239 1.11 -10.39 -6.25
CA ASP A 239 0.99 -10.79 -4.85
C ASP A 239 1.26 -9.58 -3.92
N ILE A 240 1.77 -8.45 -4.43
CA ILE A 240 2.05 -7.24 -3.64
C ILE A 240 0.73 -6.53 -3.31
N VAL A 241 0.49 -6.32 -2.01
CA VAL A 241 -0.69 -5.60 -1.50
C VAL A 241 -0.37 -4.13 -1.29
N ALA A 242 0.80 -3.84 -0.70
CA ALA A 242 1.22 -2.49 -0.40
C ALA A 242 2.74 -2.42 -0.24
N TYR A 243 3.29 -1.23 -0.43
CA TYR A 243 4.69 -0.95 -0.16
C TYR A 243 4.85 0.49 0.34
N ALA A 244 5.80 0.70 1.23
CA ALA A 244 6.13 1.98 1.83
C ALA A 244 7.63 2.23 1.68
N PRO A 245 8.06 2.82 0.55
CA PRO A 245 9.45 3.17 0.36
C PRO A 245 9.83 4.41 1.16
N GLU A 246 11.11 4.50 1.49
CA GLU A 246 11.65 5.72 2.05
C GLU A 246 11.76 6.78 0.95
N ARG A 247 11.04 7.88 1.11
CA ARG A 247 11.00 9.00 0.16
C ARG A 247 11.72 10.20 0.76
N ASN A 248 12.52 10.89 -0.05
CA ASN A 248 13.05 12.20 0.33
C ASN A 248 11.92 13.22 0.51
N GLN A 249 12.23 14.35 1.17
CA GLN A 249 11.25 15.39 1.47
C GLN A 249 10.58 15.93 0.19
N ALA A 250 11.37 16.20 -0.86
CA ALA A 250 10.85 16.71 -2.12
C ALA A 250 9.83 15.76 -2.78
N HIS A 251 10.05 14.45 -2.73
CA HIS A 251 9.13 13.44 -3.25
C HIS A 251 7.84 13.39 -2.43
N GLN A 252 7.92 13.47 -1.10
CA GLN A 252 6.73 13.50 -0.24
C GLN A 252 5.89 14.76 -0.49
N GLU A 253 6.55 15.91 -0.65
CA GLU A 253 5.90 17.17 -0.98
C GLU A 253 5.28 17.13 -2.38
N ALA A 254 5.97 16.56 -3.36
CA ALA A 254 5.44 16.40 -4.72
C ALA A 254 4.15 15.58 -4.76
N ILE A 255 4.10 14.44 -4.06
CA ILE A 255 2.89 13.61 -3.94
C ILE A 255 1.76 14.40 -3.25
N ARG A 256 2.08 15.18 -2.20
CA ARG A 256 1.09 16.01 -1.51
C ARG A 256 0.51 17.06 -2.46
N SER A 257 1.36 17.79 -3.16
CA SER A 257 0.94 18.83 -4.11
C SER A 257 0.13 18.24 -5.26
N LEU A 258 0.52 17.07 -5.78
CA LEU A 258 -0.25 16.33 -6.79
C LEU A 258 -1.66 15.98 -6.29
N ASN A 259 -1.77 15.40 -5.08
CA ASN A 259 -3.07 15.07 -4.48
C ASN A 259 -3.95 16.30 -4.19
N GLU A 260 -3.33 17.47 -4.01
CA GLU A 260 -4.01 18.75 -3.82
C GLU A 260 -4.30 19.46 -5.15
N LEU A 261 -3.99 18.84 -6.29
CA LEU A 261 -4.15 19.36 -7.65
C LEU A 261 -3.29 20.59 -7.97
N ARG A 262 -2.21 20.81 -7.20
CA ARG A 262 -1.23 21.90 -7.38
C ARG A 262 -0.11 21.44 -8.34
N TYR A 263 -0.45 21.32 -9.62
CA TYR A 263 0.38 20.65 -10.62
C TYR A 263 1.73 21.32 -10.89
N ALA A 264 1.76 22.66 -10.97
CA ALA A 264 3.02 23.38 -11.23
C ALA A 264 4.04 23.17 -10.09
N GLU A 265 3.57 23.23 -8.85
CA GLU A 265 4.40 22.95 -7.66
C GLU A 265 4.84 21.48 -7.61
N ALA A 266 3.90 20.56 -7.84
CA ALA A 266 4.17 19.13 -7.85
C ALA A 266 5.26 18.77 -8.87
N PHE A 267 5.20 19.34 -10.08
CA PHE A 267 6.19 19.09 -11.12
C PHE A 267 7.59 19.53 -10.70
N SER A 268 7.72 20.76 -10.17
CA SER A 268 8.99 21.30 -9.67
C SER A 268 9.57 20.46 -8.53
N GLN A 269 8.71 20.00 -7.61
CA GLN A 269 9.09 19.14 -6.49
C GLN A 269 9.52 17.74 -6.96
N PHE A 270 8.86 17.17 -7.98
CA PHE A 270 9.30 15.91 -8.58
C PHE A 270 10.65 16.04 -9.30
N GLU A 271 10.91 17.11 -10.04
CA GLU A 271 12.22 17.37 -10.66
C GLU A 271 13.33 17.48 -9.59
N SER A 272 13.05 18.21 -8.50
CA SER A 272 13.95 18.29 -7.35
C SER A 272 14.20 16.92 -6.71
N ALA A 273 13.15 16.12 -6.51
CA ALA A 273 13.24 14.76 -5.98
C ALA A 273 14.07 13.84 -6.86
N GLN A 274 13.89 13.93 -8.19
CA GLN A 274 14.60 13.12 -9.18
C GLN A 274 16.11 13.36 -9.14
N SER A 275 16.53 14.62 -8.96
CA SER A 275 17.95 15.00 -8.89
C SER A 275 18.68 14.42 -7.66
N GLN A 276 17.94 14.10 -6.60
CA GLN A 276 18.46 13.60 -5.32
C GLN A 276 18.36 12.07 -5.19
N GLU A 277 17.48 11.44 -5.96
CA GLU A 277 17.22 10.01 -5.86
C GLU A 277 18.23 9.19 -6.66
N LYS A 278 18.74 8.09 -6.07
CA LYS A 278 19.75 7.22 -6.68
C LYS A 278 19.21 5.83 -7.04
N ARG A 279 18.11 5.41 -6.41
CA ARG A 279 17.47 4.11 -6.67
C ARG A 279 16.72 4.19 -7.99
N ALA A 280 17.14 3.39 -8.97
CA ALA A 280 16.57 3.38 -10.32
C ALA A 280 15.05 3.15 -10.31
N TRP A 281 14.56 2.22 -9.49
CA TRP A 281 13.13 1.93 -9.39
C TRP A 281 12.34 3.13 -8.85
N LEU A 282 12.87 3.85 -7.86
CA LEU A 282 12.19 5.01 -7.28
C LEU A 282 12.30 6.25 -8.19
N GLN A 283 13.38 6.36 -8.99
CA GLN A 283 13.44 7.35 -10.07
C GLN A 283 12.32 7.13 -11.11
N ARG A 284 11.96 5.87 -11.41
CA ARG A 284 10.81 5.54 -12.28
C ARG A 284 9.47 5.93 -11.66
N GLU A 285 9.31 5.76 -10.35
CA GLU A 285 8.12 6.23 -9.61
C GLU A 285 8.00 7.76 -9.66
N ILE A 286 9.11 8.48 -9.50
CA ILE A 286 9.14 9.94 -9.62
C ILE A 286 8.79 10.37 -11.06
N LEU A 287 9.34 9.67 -12.05
CA LEU A 287 9.05 9.93 -13.46
C LEU A 287 7.58 9.67 -13.79
N ALA A 288 6.97 8.62 -13.23
CA ALA A 288 5.54 8.36 -13.34
C ALA A 288 4.70 9.52 -12.77
N GLY A 289 5.05 10.03 -11.59
CA GLY A 289 4.40 11.22 -11.02
C GLY A 289 4.52 12.47 -11.91
N GLN A 290 5.67 12.68 -12.56
CA GLN A 290 5.83 13.76 -13.54
C GLN A 290 4.93 13.57 -14.77
N ILE A 291 4.76 12.34 -15.26
CA ILE A 291 3.90 12.03 -16.40
C ILE A 291 2.44 12.30 -16.03
N GLU A 292 2.00 11.85 -14.86
CA GLU A 292 0.65 12.13 -14.34
C GLU A 292 0.37 13.63 -14.26
N VAL A 293 1.32 14.41 -13.73
CA VAL A 293 1.20 15.88 -13.71
C VAL A 293 1.03 16.45 -15.12
N LEU A 294 1.84 16.01 -16.08
CA LEU A 294 1.78 16.52 -17.46
C LEU A 294 0.48 16.14 -18.18
N ILE A 295 -0.04 14.92 -17.96
CA ILE A 295 -1.35 14.49 -18.46
C ILE A 295 -2.44 15.41 -17.91
N ASN A 296 -2.42 15.70 -16.61
CA ASN A 296 -3.41 16.57 -15.99
C ASN A 296 -3.31 18.05 -16.40
N GLN A 297 -2.12 18.47 -16.86
CA GLN A 297 -1.90 19.77 -17.50
C GLN A 297 -2.21 19.77 -19.01
N GLN A 298 -2.69 18.64 -19.57
CA GLN A 298 -2.91 18.44 -21.02
C GLN A 298 -1.66 18.74 -21.86
N ASN A 299 -0.46 18.50 -21.30
CA ASN A 299 0.81 18.64 -22.00
C ASN A 299 1.25 17.28 -22.58
N TRP A 300 0.49 16.83 -23.58
CA TRP A 300 0.54 15.47 -24.10
C TRP A 300 1.89 15.10 -24.70
N LEU A 301 2.52 16.03 -25.43
CA LEU A 301 3.83 15.78 -26.04
C LEU A 301 4.92 15.55 -24.99
N ARG A 302 5.00 16.39 -23.95
CA ARG A 302 5.99 16.20 -22.87
C ARG A 302 5.68 14.97 -22.03
N ALA A 303 4.39 14.71 -21.75
CA ALA A 303 3.98 13.49 -21.06
C ALA A 303 4.48 12.25 -21.80
N THR A 304 4.30 12.23 -23.13
CA THR A 304 4.75 11.14 -24.00
C THR A 304 6.26 10.98 -24.03
N GLN A 305 7.01 12.08 -24.15
CA GLN A 305 8.48 12.02 -24.11
C GLN A 305 8.99 11.43 -22.78
N LYS A 306 8.41 11.83 -21.64
CA LYS A 306 8.73 11.25 -20.33
C LYS A 306 8.29 9.78 -20.24
N TYR A 307 7.12 9.42 -20.77
CA TYR A 307 6.63 8.04 -20.80
C TYR A 307 7.54 7.11 -21.63
N LEU A 308 8.00 7.56 -22.79
CA LEU A 308 8.96 6.79 -23.59
C LEU A 308 10.32 6.66 -22.88
N THR A 309 10.73 7.67 -22.11
CA THR A 309 11.92 7.60 -21.25
C THR A 309 11.74 6.54 -20.15
N LEU A 310 10.55 6.49 -19.54
CA LEU A 310 10.18 5.46 -18.56
C LEU A 310 10.29 4.06 -19.17
N LEU A 311 9.70 3.83 -20.34
CA LEU A 311 9.74 2.54 -21.03
C LEU A 311 11.15 2.13 -21.49
N ASN A 312 12.00 3.09 -21.88
CA ASN A 312 13.40 2.79 -22.20
C ASN A 312 14.16 2.30 -20.97
N SER A 313 13.82 2.81 -19.77
CA SER A 313 14.44 2.39 -18.50
C SER A 313 13.85 1.10 -17.92
N ASP A 314 12.57 0.83 -18.20
CA ASP A 314 11.84 -0.37 -17.79
C ASP A 314 10.74 -0.71 -18.83
N PRO A 315 11.03 -1.61 -19.78
CA PRO A 315 10.05 -2.06 -20.77
C PRO A 315 8.86 -2.80 -20.16
N LEU A 316 8.98 -3.26 -18.90
CA LEU A 316 7.92 -3.91 -18.12
C LEU A 316 7.39 -2.96 -17.05
N SER A 317 7.43 -1.64 -17.28
CA SER A 317 6.94 -0.65 -16.33
C SER A 317 5.53 -0.99 -15.85
N ARG A 318 5.33 -0.88 -14.54
CA ARG A 318 4.04 -1.10 -13.89
C ARG A 318 3.03 0.00 -14.20
N HIS A 319 3.50 1.19 -14.59
CA HIS A 319 2.71 2.39 -14.84
C HIS A 319 2.08 2.39 -16.25
N GLN A 320 1.38 1.32 -16.61
CA GLN A 320 0.77 1.16 -17.93
C GLN A 320 -0.53 1.99 -18.08
N GLU A 321 -1.13 2.39 -16.97
CA GLU A 321 -2.25 3.31 -16.88
C GLU A 321 -1.89 4.73 -17.35
N LEU A 322 -0.61 5.10 -17.32
CA LEU A 322 -0.11 6.42 -17.73
C LEU A 322 0.24 6.51 -19.22
N ILE A 323 -0.15 5.53 -20.07
CA ILE A 323 0.02 5.67 -21.52
C ILE A 323 -0.78 6.90 -21.98
N PRO A 324 -0.15 7.93 -22.59
CA PRO A 324 -0.83 9.18 -22.94
C PRO A 324 -1.80 9.04 -24.13
N LEU A 325 -2.92 8.35 -23.92
CA LEU A 325 -3.98 8.19 -24.92
C LEU A 325 -5.03 9.28 -24.79
N HIS A 326 -5.58 9.71 -25.92
CA HIS A 326 -6.73 10.60 -25.95
C HIS A 326 -8.02 9.78 -25.81
N TRP A 327 -9.01 10.38 -25.15
CA TRP A 327 -10.33 9.77 -24.92
C TRP A 327 -11.49 10.71 -25.23
N ASN A 328 -11.20 11.96 -25.60
CA ASN A 328 -12.14 13.00 -25.97
C ASN A 328 -11.68 13.69 -27.28
N ASP A 329 -12.46 14.66 -27.72
CA ASP A 329 -12.26 15.46 -28.93
C ASP A 329 -11.33 16.67 -28.72
N GLU A 330 -10.32 16.56 -27.84
CA GLU A 330 -9.33 17.61 -27.59
C GLU A 330 -8.57 18.01 -28.87
N GLU A 331 -8.45 19.33 -29.08
CA GLU A 331 -7.76 19.87 -30.25
C GLU A 331 -6.24 19.80 -30.06
N LEU A 332 -5.57 19.07 -30.93
CA LEU A 332 -4.11 18.97 -30.95
C LEU A 332 -3.46 20.25 -31.47
N THR A 333 -2.35 20.63 -30.83
CA THR A 333 -1.44 21.66 -31.36
C THR A 333 -0.77 21.19 -32.66
N SER A 334 -0.24 22.13 -33.45
CA SER A 334 0.48 21.81 -34.68
C SER A 334 1.70 20.90 -34.43
N GLU A 335 2.39 21.08 -33.31
CA GLU A 335 3.55 20.25 -32.93
C GLU A 335 3.12 18.81 -32.61
N GLU A 336 2.05 18.64 -31.83
CA GLU A 336 1.50 17.32 -31.50
C GLU A 336 0.98 16.59 -32.74
N LYS A 337 0.32 17.29 -33.67
CA LYS A 337 -0.11 16.71 -34.96
C LYS A 337 1.08 16.19 -35.76
N VAL A 338 2.13 17.00 -35.92
CA VAL A 338 3.35 16.60 -36.64
C VAL A 338 4.00 15.38 -35.98
N TRP A 339 4.12 15.39 -34.66
CA TRP A 339 4.69 14.27 -33.93
C TRP A 339 3.85 13.00 -34.08
N ALA A 340 2.53 13.08 -33.88
CA ALA A 340 1.61 11.95 -33.98
C ALA A 340 1.63 11.32 -35.37
N VAL A 341 1.64 12.13 -36.43
CA VAL A 341 1.74 11.64 -37.81
C VAL A 341 3.08 10.93 -38.06
N SER A 342 4.17 11.45 -37.49
CA SER A 342 5.50 10.86 -37.67
C SER A 342 5.63 9.46 -37.08
N VAL A 343 4.94 9.20 -35.95
CA VAL A 343 5.04 7.92 -35.23
C VAL A 343 4.07 6.84 -35.71
N LEU A 344 3.13 7.16 -36.62
CA LEU A 344 2.21 6.16 -37.20
C LEU A 344 2.93 5.00 -37.92
N GLN A 345 4.17 5.23 -38.36
CA GLN A 345 5.03 4.25 -39.04
C GLN A 345 6.22 3.79 -38.16
N SER A 346 6.19 4.07 -36.85
CA SER A 346 7.25 3.65 -35.94
C SER A 346 7.28 2.13 -35.76
N ASP A 347 8.48 1.55 -35.59
CA ASP A 347 8.62 0.13 -35.24
C ASP A 347 8.11 -0.17 -33.81
N LYS A 348 7.96 0.85 -32.96
CA LYS A 348 7.49 0.68 -31.58
C LYS A 348 5.97 0.74 -31.52
N SER A 349 5.36 -0.35 -31.05
CA SER A 349 3.90 -0.47 -30.96
C SER A 349 3.25 0.60 -30.07
N ILE A 350 3.88 1.01 -28.96
CA ILE A 350 3.33 2.05 -28.08
C ILE A 350 3.32 3.42 -28.76
N GLU A 351 4.37 3.78 -29.49
CA GLU A 351 4.42 5.05 -30.23
C GLU A 351 3.32 5.11 -31.30
N ARG A 352 3.15 4.01 -32.05
CA ARG A 352 2.04 3.87 -33.01
C ARG A 352 0.67 3.99 -32.36
N LEU A 353 0.47 3.37 -31.19
CA LEU A 353 -0.80 3.43 -30.45
C LEU A 353 -1.13 4.86 -30.03
N ILE A 354 -0.15 5.57 -29.45
CA ILE A 354 -0.33 6.95 -28.98
C ILE A 354 -0.63 7.87 -30.18
N GLY A 355 0.20 7.84 -31.22
CA GLY A 355 -0.01 8.70 -32.39
C GLY A 355 -1.33 8.43 -33.10
N ALA A 356 -1.75 7.16 -33.21
CA ALA A 356 -3.04 6.83 -33.79
C ALA A 356 -4.21 7.26 -32.89
N SER A 357 -4.09 7.10 -31.58
CA SER A 357 -5.09 7.56 -30.60
C SER A 357 -5.33 9.07 -30.69
N TRP A 358 -4.28 9.88 -30.89
CA TRP A 358 -4.41 11.33 -30.99
C TRP A 358 -5.11 11.75 -32.29
N LEU A 359 -4.89 11.00 -33.37
CA LEU A 359 -5.36 11.35 -34.71
C LEU A 359 -6.69 10.68 -35.10
N VAL A 360 -7.21 9.73 -34.31
CA VAL A 360 -8.35 8.89 -34.72
C VAL A 360 -9.63 9.69 -35.00
N ASP A 361 -9.86 10.76 -34.23
CA ASP A 361 -11.01 11.65 -34.38
C ASP A 361 -10.75 12.76 -35.42
N SER A 362 -9.53 12.87 -35.95
CA SER A 362 -9.17 13.89 -36.92
C SER A 362 -9.93 13.71 -38.24
N PRO A 363 -10.54 14.78 -38.79
CA PRO A 363 -11.12 14.72 -40.13
C PRO A 363 -10.09 14.42 -41.23
N GLU A 364 -8.86 14.91 -41.07
CA GLU A 364 -7.78 14.79 -42.07
C GLU A 364 -7.03 13.45 -41.94
N TYR A 365 -6.71 13.04 -40.71
CA TYR A 365 -5.84 11.89 -40.45
C TYR A 365 -6.56 10.65 -39.91
N GLY A 366 -7.85 10.76 -39.57
CA GLY A 366 -8.60 9.71 -38.87
C GLY A 366 -8.64 8.38 -39.62
N ALA A 367 -8.83 8.40 -40.95
CA ALA A 367 -8.83 7.17 -41.76
C ALA A 367 -7.46 6.46 -41.76
N ARG A 368 -6.37 7.22 -41.75
CA ARG A 368 -5.01 6.66 -41.66
C ARG A 368 -4.75 6.09 -40.27
N ALA A 369 -5.14 6.81 -39.21
CA ALA A 369 -5.03 6.34 -37.84
C ALA A 369 -5.85 5.06 -37.60
N GLU A 370 -7.07 5.00 -38.12
CA GLU A 370 -7.93 3.82 -38.08
C GLU A 370 -7.26 2.61 -38.75
N SER A 371 -6.68 2.77 -39.94
CA SER A 371 -5.96 1.69 -40.62
C SER A 371 -4.81 1.15 -39.77
N VAL A 372 -4.06 2.03 -39.11
CA VAL A 372 -2.95 1.66 -38.20
C VAL A 372 -3.49 0.89 -36.99
N LEU A 373 -4.58 1.36 -36.37
CA LEU A 373 -5.22 0.66 -35.25
C LEU A 373 -5.72 -0.73 -35.66
N ARG A 374 -6.37 -0.87 -36.83
CA ARG A 374 -6.84 -2.17 -37.32
C ARG A 374 -5.71 -3.18 -37.52
N GLU A 375 -4.54 -2.75 -38.01
CA GLU A 375 -3.34 -3.61 -38.10
C GLU A 375 -2.86 -4.05 -36.71
N MET A 376 -2.85 -3.11 -35.74
CA MET A 376 -2.39 -3.34 -34.38
C MET A 376 -3.26 -4.30 -33.57
N MET A 377 -4.47 -4.63 -34.03
CA MET A 377 -5.31 -5.67 -33.43
C MET A 377 -4.64 -7.05 -33.39
N THR A 378 -3.58 -7.27 -34.18
CA THR A 378 -2.79 -8.51 -34.18
C THR A 378 -1.58 -8.48 -33.24
N ASN A 379 -1.36 -7.39 -32.51
CA ASN A 379 -0.18 -7.22 -31.64
C ASN A 379 -0.08 -8.34 -30.58
N PRO A 380 1.11 -8.88 -30.26
CA PRO A 380 1.25 -9.96 -29.28
C PRO A 380 0.85 -9.55 -27.85
N VAL A 381 0.98 -8.27 -27.50
CA VAL A 381 0.68 -7.76 -26.15
C VAL A 381 -0.83 -7.58 -25.97
N PRO A 382 -1.48 -8.30 -25.02
CA PRO A 382 -2.92 -8.21 -24.82
C PRO A 382 -3.42 -6.79 -24.52
N LEU A 383 -2.72 -6.06 -23.64
CA LEU A 383 -3.10 -4.69 -23.29
C LEU A 383 -3.15 -3.77 -24.53
N ILE A 384 -2.15 -3.86 -25.41
CA ILE A 384 -2.12 -3.05 -26.64
C ILE A 384 -3.33 -3.38 -27.52
N ARG A 385 -3.64 -4.66 -27.73
CA ARG A 385 -4.83 -5.05 -28.51
C ARG A 385 -6.12 -4.49 -27.92
N TYR A 386 -6.27 -4.54 -26.60
CA TYR A 386 -7.46 -3.99 -25.94
C TYR A 386 -7.54 -2.47 -26.08
N LEU A 387 -6.46 -1.74 -25.79
CA LEU A 387 -6.44 -0.29 -25.94
C LEU A 387 -6.68 0.12 -27.40
N THR A 388 -6.03 -0.54 -28.36
CA THR A 388 -6.29 -0.36 -29.80
C THR A 388 -7.76 -0.54 -30.15
N LYS A 389 -8.40 -1.60 -29.65
CA LYS A 389 -9.82 -1.86 -29.89
C LYS A 389 -10.70 -0.74 -29.34
N THR A 390 -10.45 -0.30 -28.12
CA THR A 390 -11.21 0.79 -27.49
C THR A 390 -11.01 2.14 -28.18
N GLN A 391 -9.86 2.35 -28.83
CA GLN A 391 -9.62 3.53 -29.67
C GLN A 391 -10.37 3.45 -31.00
N LEU A 392 -10.58 2.25 -31.55
CA LEU A 392 -11.45 2.06 -32.72
C LEU A 392 -12.91 2.42 -32.42
N TRP A 393 -13.41 2.18 -31.20
CA TRP A 393 -14.77 2.59 -30.81
C TRP A 393 -15.00 4.09 -30.98
N ARG A 394 -13.99 4.93 -30.69
CA ARG A 394 -14.06 6.38 -30.93
C ARG A 394 -14.30 6.69 -32.41
N ARG A 395 -13.62 5.95 -33.29
CA ARG A 395 -13.82 6.09 -34.74
C ARG A 395 -15.20 5.61 -35.19
N GLU A 396 -15.62 4.45 -34.70
CA GLU A 396 -16.93 3.84 -35.01
C GLU A 396 -18.06 4.78 -34.57
N LEU A 397 -17.89 5.49 -33.44
CA LEU A 397 -18.81 6.56 -33.03
C LEU A 397 -18.87 7.74 -33.99
N ILE A 398 -17.93 7.92 -34.92
CA ILE A 398 -17.97 9.00 -35.92
C ILE A 398 -18.50 8.46 -37.25
N THR A 399 -18.01 7.29 -37.66
CA THR A 399 -18.23 6.76 -39.01
C THR A 399 -19.47 5.89 -39.15
N ASP A 400 -19.92 5.26 -38.06
CA ASP A 400 -20.90 4.18 -38.11
C ASP A 400 -22.20 4.55 -37.39
N ASP A 401 -23.28 3.84 -37.74
CA ASP A 401 -24.57 3.90 -37.05
C ASP A 401 -24.56 2.87 -35.91
N ILE A 402 -24.20 3.35 -34.71
CA ILE A 402 -24.06 2.51 -33.51
C ILE A 402 -25.42 2.11 -32.94
N THR A 403 -25.55 0.83 -32.56
CA THR A 403 -26.76 0.27 -31.94
C THR A 403 -26.56 -0.08 -30.46
N ASP A 404 -27.65 -0.25 -29.72
CA ASP A 404 -27.64 -0.76 -28.34
C ASP A 404 -26.82 -2.05 -28.21
N GLY A 405 -26.99 -2.99 -29.16
CA GLY A 405 -26.29 -4.27 -29.15
C GLY A 405 -24.77 -4.14 -29.34
N ASP A 406 -24.31 -3.11 -30.05
CA ASP A 406 -22.89 -2.80 -30.17
C ASP A 406 -22.32 -2.29 -28.85
N LEU A 407 -23.05 -1.43 -28.14
CA LEU A 407 -22.65 -0.88 -26.85
C LEU A 407 -22.66 -1.95 -25.73
N GLU A 408 -23.67 -2.82 -25.68
CA GLU A 408 -23.70 -3.97 -24.76
C GLU A 408 -22.53 -4.95 -25.01
N ARG A 409 -22.10 -5.06 -26.28
CA ARG A 409 -20.92 -5.85 -26.63
C ARG A 409 -19.64 -5.16 -26.14
N TRP A 410 -19.54 -3.84 -26.27
CA TRP A 410 -18.40 -3.07 -25.74
C TRP A 410 -18.32 -3.18 -24.21
N GLU A 411 -19.44 -3.03 -23.52
CA GLU A 411 -19.53 -3.14 -22.05
C GLU A 411 -19.02 -4.51 -21.56
N ARG A 412 -19.47 -5.60 -22.18
CA ARG A 412 -18.98 -6.95 -21.84
C ARG A 412 -17.47 -7.09 -22.04
N GLN A 413 -16.90 -6.43 -23.05
CA GLN A 413 -15.47 -6.47 -23.32
C GLN A 413 -14.66 -5.65 -22.32
N LEU A 414 -15.24 -4.64 -21.69
CA LEU A 414 -14.59 -3.88 -20.61
C LEU A 414 -14.41 -4.71 -19.35
N LEU A 415 -15.29 -5.69 -19.10
CA LEU A 415 -15.16 -6.58 -17.96
C LEU A 415 -13.88 -7.45 -18.02
N ASP A 416 -13.32 -7.67 -19.21
CA ASP A 416 -12.08 -8.41 -19.41
C ASP A 416 -10.82 -7.60 -19.09
N LEU A 417 -10.92 -6.27 -19.04
CA LEU A 417 -9.82 -5.38 -18.70
C LEU A 417 -9.64 -5.28 -17.19
N LYS A 418 -8.40 -5.10 -16.71
CA LYS A 418 -8.19 -4.67 -15.33
C LYS A 418 -8.80 -3.30 -15.11
N GLU A 419 -9.31 -3.06 -13.91
CA GLU A 419 -10.04 -1.85 -13.52
C GLU A 419 -9.28 -0.55 -13.84
N GLU A 420 -7.98 -0.55 -13.56
CA GLU A 420 -7.00 0.52 -13.85
C GLU A 420 -6.93 0.96 -15.33
N TYR A 421 -7.45 0.18 -16.27
CA TYR A 421 -7.44 0.51 -17.71
C TYR A 421 -8.82 0.83 -18.29
N ARG A 422 -9.87 0.85 -17.47
CA ARG A 422 -11.27 0.97 -17.96
C ARG A 422 -11.74 2.41 -18.15
N CYS A 423 -11.04 3.39 -17.60
CA CYS A 423 -11.55 4.75 -17.42
C CYS A 423 -11.81 5.47 -18.75
N GLY A 424 -10.79 5.53 -19.59
CA GLY A 424 -10.92 6.06 -20.95
C GLY A 424 -11.98 5.33 -21.79
N PRO A 425 -11.93 3.98 -21.89
CA PRO A 425 -12.94 3.22 -22.61
C PRO A 425 -14.38 3.39 -22.08
N MET A 426 -14.56 3.55 -20.76
CA MET A 426 -15.86 3.84 -20.15
C MET A 426 -16.39 5.22 -20.53
N PHE A 427 -15.50 6.21 -20.67
CA PHE A 427 -15.89 7.52 -21.21
C PHE A 427 -16.44 7.38 -22.64
N VAL A 428 -15.76 6.60 -23.49
CA VAL A 428 -16.21 6.33 -24.87
C VAL A 428 -17.54 5.58 -24.90
N LEU A 429 -17.76 4.64 -23.98
CA LEU A 429 -19.05 3.95 -23.85
C LEU A 429 -20.18 4.93 -23.44
N GLY A 430 -19.89 5.87 -22.53
CA GLY A 430 -20.79 6.97 -22.20
C GLY A 430 -21.15 7.83 -23.42
N MET A 431 -20.17 8.19 -24.24
CA MET A 431 -20.41 8.90 -25.51
C MET A 431 -21.28 8.09 -26.48
N GLY A 432 -21.13 6.76 -26.48
CA GLY A 432 -21.98 5.85 -27.26
C GLY A 432 -23.44 5.91 -26.84
N TYR A 433 -23.72 5.74 -25.55
CA TYR A 433 -25.09 5.81 -25.02
C TYR A 433 -25.70 7.20 -25.20
N GLU A 434 -24.89 8.26 -25.12
CA GLU A 434 -25.31 9.63 -25.41
C GLU A 434 -25.75 9.78 -26.87
N ARG A 435 -24.97 9.23 -27.83
CA ARG A 435 -25.28 9.27 -29.27
C ARG A 435 -26.60 8.58 -29.63
N ILE A 436 -26.91 7.47 -28.97
CA ILE A 436 -28.18 6.74 -29.17
C ILE A 436 -29.32 7.25 -28.26
N VAL A 437 -29.12 8.39 -27.59
CA VAL A 437 -30.14 9.10 -26.80
C VAL A 437 -30.61 8.29 -25.56
N GLN A 438 -29.76 7.43 -25.00
CA GLN A 438 -29.98 6.76 -23.72
C GLN A 438 -29.32 7.54 -22.58
N LYS A 439 -29.91 8.69 -22.23
CA LYS A 439 -29.30 9.72 -21.39
C LYS A 439 -28.97 9.25 -19.97
N GLU A 440 -29.87 8.50 -19.32
CA GLU A 440 -29.65 7.97 -17.98
C GLU A 440 -28.50 6.96 -17.95
N LEU A 441 -28.40 6.12 -18.97
CA LEU A 441 -27.34 5.12 -19.07
C LEU A 441 -25.99 5.78 -19.38
N ALA A 442 -25.97 6.77 -20.27
CA ALA A 442 -24.79 7.60 -20.53
C ALA A 442 -24.31 8.31 -19.25
N ALA A 443 -25.21 8.95 -18.51
CA ALA A 443 -24.88 9.60 -17.24
C ALA A 443 -24.29 8.62 -16.21
N ALA A 444 -24.84 7.41 -16.10
CA ALA A 444 -24.33 6.38 -15.20
C ALA A 444 -22.88 5.97 -15.54
N HIS A 445 -22.56 5.80 -16.84
CA HIS A 445 -21.21 5.45 -17.29
C HIS A 445 -20.20 6.58 -17.03
N TYR A 446 -20.60 7.83 -17.28
CA TYR A 446 -19.76 8.99 -16.97
C TYR A 446 -19.50 9.14 -15.46
N LEU A 447 -20.52 8.93 -14.61
CA LEU A 447 -20.35 8.99 -13.16
C LEU A 447 -19.47 7.85 -12.62
N TRP A 448 -19.57 6.66 -13.20
CA TRP A 448 -18.71 5.53 -12.84
C TRP A 448 -17.22 5.88 -12.92
N LEU A 449 -16.80 6.57 -13.99
CA LEU A 449 -15.42 7.02 -14.17
C LEU A 449 -14.92 7.85 -12.98
N THR A 450 -15.76 8.75 -12.46
CA THR A 450 -15.40 9.68 -11.37
C THR A 450 -15.20 8.99 -10.00
N MET A 451 -15.75 7.79 -9.86
CA MET A 451 -15.63 6.95 -8.67
C MET A 451 -14.39 6.05 -8.73
N MET A 452 -14.02 5.59 -9.93
CA MET A 452 -12.99 4.56 -10.10
C MET A 452 -11.61 5.11 -10.35
N ASP A 453 -11.49 6.27 -11.00
CA ASP A 453 -10.18 6.81 -11.38
C ASP A 453 -10.07 8.30 -11.06
N VAL A 454 -9.00 8.61 -10.34
CA VAL A 454 -8.68 9.93 -9.82
C VAL A 454 -7.45 10.51 -10.54
N THR A 455 -6.82 9.75 -11.45
CA THR A 455 -5.54 10.12 -12.05
C THR A 455 -5.70 11.04 -13.26
N ASN A 456 -6.70 10.84 -14.13
CA ASN A 456 -7.00 11.76 -15.23
C ASN A 456 -8.12 12.74 -14.84
N VAL A 457 -7.71 13.80 -14.15
CA VAL A 457 -8.61 14.82 -13.60
C VAL A 457 -9.37 15.59 -14.68
N PRO A 458 -8.76 16.03 -15.81
CA PRO A 458 -9.50 16.66 -16.90
C PRO A 458 -10.63 15.77 -17.46
N LEU A 459 -10.36 14.50 -17.71
CA LEU A 459 -11.36 13.56 -18.22
C LEU A 459 -12.48 13.31 -17.20
N ALA A 460 -12.12 13.15 -15.92
CA ALA A 460 -13.10 12.99 -14.85
C ALA A 460 -14.00 14.22 -14.70
N ARG A 461 -13.43 15.42 -14.76
CA ARG A 461 -14.20 16.67 -14.76
C ARG A 461 -15.17 16.72 -15.94
N LEU A 462 -14.68 16.43 -17.15
CA LEU A 462 -15.50 16.43 -18.36
C LEU A 462 -16.65 15.42 -18.27
N ALA A 463 -16.39 14.19 -17.81
CA ALA A 463 -17.40 13.17 -17.60
C ALA A 463 -18.48 13.64 -16.61
N THR A 464 -18.06 14.23 -15.49
CA THR A 464 -19.00 14.72 -14.46
C THR A 464 -19.90 15.82 -14.99
N LEU A 465 -19.35 16.76 -15.78
CA LEU A 465 -20.12 17.83 -16.40
C LEU A 465 -21.11 17.29 -17.43
N ARG A 466 -20.68 16.38 -18.32
CA ARG A 466 -21.59 15.72 -19.29
C ARG A 466 -22.71 14.96 -18.59
N ALA A 467 -22.41 14.24 -17.50
CA ALA A 467 -23.43 13.58 -16.71
C ALA A 467 -24.45 14.59 -16.13
N ALA A 468 -23.99 15.73 -15.63
CA ALA A 468 -24.88 16.78 -15.13
C ALA A 468 -25.78 17.35 -16.22
N ASP A 469 -25.24 17.60 -17.42
CA ASP A 469 -26.00 18.08 -18.57
C ASP A 469 -27.11 17.08 -18.95
N LEU A 470 -26.76 15.79 -19.03
CA LEU A 470 -27.72 14.71 -19.29
C LEU A 470 -28.81 14.60 -18.21
N LEU A 471 -28.43 14.73 -16.93
CA LEU A 471 -29.39 14.73 -15.81
C LEU A 471 -30.37 15.91 -15.89
N GLU A 472 -29.89 17.09 -16.27
CA GLU A 472 -30.75 18.26 -16.49
C GLU A 472 -31.74 18.00 -17.63
N GLU A 473 -31.30 17.42 -18.74
CA GLU A 473 -32.13 17.09 -19.89
C GLU A 473 -33.22 16.05 -19.60
N VAL A 474 -33.01 15.12 -18.66
CA VAL A 474 -34.03 14.16 -18.21
C VAL A 474 -34.90 14.70 -17.06
N GLY A 475 -34.76 15.99 -16.72
CA GLY A 475 -35.58 16.69 -15.72
C GLY A 475 -35.09 16.54 -14.27
N GLN A 476 -33.91 15.96 -14.03
CA GLN A 476 -33.30 15.81 -12.70
C GLN A 476 -32.46 17.03 -12.32
N ILE A 477 -33.06 18.21 -12.42
CA ILE A 477 -32.38 19.52 -12.30
C ILE A 477 -31.63 19.67 -10.97
N SER A 478 -32.23 19.25 -9.85
CA SER A 478 -31.59 19.38 -8.53
C SER A 478 -30.29 18.56 -8.43
N GLN A 479 -30.27 17.36 -9.02
CA GLN A 479 -29.10 16.49 -9.03
C GLN A 479 -28.03 17.06 -9.96
N ALA A 480 -28.40 17.56 -11.13
CA ALA A 480 -27.50 18.22 -12.06
C ALA A 480 -26.80 19.44 -11.41
N VAL A 481 -27.55 20.30 -10.72
CA VAL A 481 -27.00 21.48 -10.02
C VAL A 481 -26.03 21.06 -8.91
N GLN A 482 -26.41 20.07 -8.09
CA GLN A 482 -25.53 19.54 -7.05
C GLN A 482 -24.24 18.98 -7.65
N LEU A 483 -24.36 18.17 -8.70
CA LEU A 483 -23.22 17.52 -9.36
C LEU A 483 -22.24 18.55 -9.95
N ARG A 484 -22.74 19.61 -10.60
CA ARG A 484 -21.89 20.72 -11.09
C ARG A 484 -21.18 21.43 -9.93
N ALA A 485 -21.86 21.70 -8.83
CA ALA A 485 -21.25 22.35 -7.67
C ALA A 485 -20.16 21.49 -7.02
N GLU A 486 -20.39 20.17 -6.90
CA GLU A 486 -19.39 19.22 -6.41
C GLU A 486 -18.18 19.12 -7.34
N THR A 487 -18.42 19.12 -8.66
CA THR A 487 -17.37 19.13 -9.70
C THR A 487 -16.47 20.35 -9.56
N GLU A 488 -17.07 21.54 -9.44
CA GLU A 488 -16.34 22.80 -9.29
C GLU A 488 -15.55 22.82 -7.96
N ALA A 489 -16.14 22.36 -6.86
CA ALA A 489 -15.46 22.24 -5.59
C ALA A 489 -14.28 21.25 -5.62
N ARG A 490 -14.41 20.15 -6.37
CA ARG A 490 -13.40 19.10 -6.50
C ARG A 490 -12.24 19.49 -7.41
N PHE A 491 -12.50 20.21 -8.51
CA PHE A 491 -11.53 20.40 -9.58
C PHE A 491 -11.04 21.85 -9.79
N THR A 492 -11.65 22.86 -9.18
CA THR A 492 -11.25 24.29 -9.35
C THR A 492 -10.12 24.75 -8.41
N ARG A 493 -9.49 23.83 -7.67
CA ARG A 493 -8.23 24.14 -6.95
C ARG A 493 -7.00 24.20 -7.86
N GLN A 494 -7.18 24.15 -9.18
CA GLN A 494 -6.13 24.40 -10.16
C GLN A 494 -5.71 25.88 -10.08
N ASP A 495 -4.56 26.11 -9.45
CA ASP A 495 -3.70 27.31 -9.51
C ASP A 495 -4.42 28.68 -9.51
N LYS A 496 -4.59 29.24 -8.30
CA LYS A 496 -4.71 30.70 -8.10
C LYS A 496 -3.33 31.34 -8.02
#